data_AF-B3DYK6-F1
#
_entry.id   AF-B3DYK6-F1
#
_cell.length_a   1.000
_cell.length_b   1.000
_cell.length_c   1.000
_cell.angle_alpha   90.00
_cell.angle_beta   90.00
_cell.angle_gamma   90.00
#
_symmetry.space_group_name_H-M   'P 1'
#
loop_
_entity.id
_entity.type
_entity.pdbx_description
1 polymer ?
#
loop_
_entity_poly.entity_id
_entity_poly.type
_entity_poly.pdbx_seq_one_letter_code
_entity_poly.pdbx_strand_id
1 'polypeptide(L)'
;MAVPVERPSLLKDDAEEKKGKEPPASNDPATSCSYWRYCSLDGFLCSCCGGGATACPPGTFPSPTHWVGSCRNPEDGKHYLVSYRDCCGKGYCGRCYCRQTDAKEMPVYQLLRNNDTIWCFGAPNMIYHCTGAAVLAPAQDNPREEREPVSQHKEKD
;
A
#
# COMPACT_ATOMS: atom_id res chain seq x y z
N MET A 1 18.99 -22.11 4.04
CA MET A 1 18.48 -21.23 2.95
C MET A 1 17.69 -20.13 3.63
N ALA A 2 18.27 -18.94 3.77
CA ALA A 2 17.54 -17.79 4.31
C ALA A 2 16.74 -17.17 3.16
N VAL A 3 15.41 -17.19 3.27
CA VAL A 3 14.56 -16.43 2.37
C VAL A 3 14.58 -14.99 2.88
N PRO A 4 14.88 -13.98 2.05
CA PRO A 4 14.76 -12.59 2.46
C PRO A 4 13.30 -12.35 2.86
N VAL A 5 13.07 -11.98 4.11
CA VAL A 5 11.71 -11.68 4.64
C VAL A 5 11.21 -10.33 4.11
N GLU A 6 12.16 -9.47 3.75
CA GLU A 6 11.95 -8.14 3.19
C GLU A 6 12.23 -8.16 1.70
N ARG A 7 11.53 -7.30 0.97
CA ARG A 7 11.82 -7.07 -0.45
C ARG A 7 13.18 -6.37 -0.52
N PRO A 8 14.14 -6.85 -1.33
CA PRO A 8 15.30 -6.04 -1.64
C PRO A 8 14.77 -4.76 -2.27
N SER A 9 14.98 -3.63 -1.60
CA SER A 9 14.85 -2.33 -2.22
C SER A 9 15.71 -2.38 -3.48
N LEU A 10 15.09 -2.24 -4.65
CA LEU A 10 15.83 -2.02 -5.89
C LEU A 10 16.42 -0.61 -5.79
N LEU A 11 17.46 -0.46 -4.96
CA LEU A 11 18.23 0.76 -4.81
C LEU A 11 18.96 0.99 -6.12
N LYS A 12 18.34 1.81 -6.98
CA LYS A 12 19.12 2.79 -7.72
C LYS A 12 19.32 3.94 -6.75
N ASP A 13 20.51 4.01 -6.15
CA ASP A 13 20.98 5.10 -5.30
C ASP A 13 21.22 6.39 -6.13
N ASP A 14 20.20 6.86 -6.84
CA ASP A 14 20.20 8.13 -7.57
C ASP A 14 18.78 8.74 -7.55
N ALA A 15 18.18 8.81 -6.36
CA ALA A 15 17.00 9.63 -6.15
C ALA A 15 17.30 10.57 -5.00
N GLU A 16 17.57 11.83 -5.35
CA GLU A 16 17.32 12.96 -4.45
C GLU A 16 16.03 12.69 -3.67
N GLU A 17 16.09 12.84 -2.36
CA GLU A 17 14.92 12.91 -1.48
C GLU A 17 14.11 14.15 -1.84
N LYS A 18 13.46 14.11 -3.01
CA LYS A 18 12.34 14.99 -3.28
C LYS A 18 11.25 14.44 -2.39
N LYS A 19 10.89 15.24 -1.40
CA LYS A 19 9.62 15.21 -0.68
C LYS A 19 8.49 15.28 -1.73
N GLY A 20 8.28 14.17 -2.41
CA GLY A 20 7.36 14.02 -3.51
C GLY A 20 5.98 14.04 -2.90
N LYS A 21 5.29 15.15 -3.09
CA LYS A 21 3.86 15.26 -2.85
C LYS A 21 3.22 14.03 -3.50
N GLU A 22 2.67 13.13 -2.67
CA GLU A 22 1.96 11.94 -3.12
C GLU A 22 1.01 12.39 -4.24
N PRO A 23 1.05 11.75 -5.44
CA PRO A 23 0.16 12.13 -6.51
C PRO A 23 -1.28 12.05 -5.98
N PRO A 24 -2.12 13.06 -6.26
CA PRO A 24 -3.45 13.13 -5.68
C PRO A 24 -4.21 11.84 -5.99
N ALA A 25 -4.82 11.26 -4.97
CA ALA A 25 -5.66 10.08 -5.10
C ALA A 25 -6.67 10.30 -6.23
N SER A 26 -6.72 9.37 -7.18
CA SER A 26 -7.52 9.50 -8.40
C SER A 26 -8.34 8.24 -8.65
N ASN A 27 -9.38 8.36 -9.49
CA ASN A 27 -10.10 7.21 -10.03
C ASN A 27 -9.47 6.70 -11.33
N ASP A 28 -8.15 6.84 -11.45
CA ASP A 28 -7.42 6.32 -12.60
C ASP A 28 -7.61 4.80 -12.72
N PRO A 29 -7.38 4.24 -13.91
CA PRO A 29 -7.46 2.80 -14.10
C PRO A 29 -6.61 2.06 -13.07
N ALA A 30 -7.04 0.85 -12.70
CA ALA A 30 -6.30 -0.02 -11.77
C ALA A 30 -4.88 -0.39 -12.24
N THR A 31 -4.47 0.02 -13.44
CA THR A 31 -3.10 -0.12 -13.95
C THR A 31 -2.21 1.09 -13.66
N SER A 32 -2.73 2.14 -13.01
CA SER A 32 -1.99 3.36 -12.64
C SER A 32 -1.66 3.39 -11.15
N CYS A 33 -0.45 3.87 -10.79
CA CYS A 33 -0.03 4.03 -9.39
C CYS A 33 -0.78 5.14 -8.63
N SER A 34 -1.45 6.05 -9.34
CA SER A 34 -2.30 7.12 -8.78
C SER A 34 -3.71 6.66 -8.42
N TYR A 35 -4.09 5.41 -8.75
CA TYR A 35 -5.37 4.86 -8.36
C TYR A 35 -5.49 4.86 -6.84
N TRP A 36 -6.57 5.43 -6.32
CA TRP A 36 -6.70 5.79 -4.90
C TRP A 36 -6.50 4.60 -3.95
N ARG A 37 -6.83 3.37 -4.37
CA ARG A 37 -6.64 2.16 -3.56
C ARG A 37 -5.18 1.76 -3.40
N TYR A 38 -4.24 2.42 -4.06
CA TYR A 38 -2.82 2.08 -4.04
C TYR A 38 -1.99 3.02 -3.16
N CYS A 39 -2.62 3.81 -2.28
CA CYS A 39 -1.93 4.79 -1.43
C CYS A 39 -0.78 4.23 -0.58
N SER A 40 -0.78 2.94 -0.25
CA SER A 40 0.27 2.26 0.52
C SER A 40 0.75 0.98 -0.17
N LEU A 41 0.63 0.92 -1.51
CA LEU A 41 1.08 -0.22 -2.29
C LEU A 41 2.59 -0.12 -2.55
N ASP A 42 3.30 -1.19 -2.26
CA ASP A 42 4.66 -1.43 -2.73
C ASP A 42 4.65 -2.64 -3.67
N GLY A 43 5.41 -2.56 -4.76
CA GLY A 43 5.63 -3.63 -5.74
C GLY A 43 4.87 -3.48 -7.07
N PHE A 44 4.59 -4.60 -7.74
CA PHE A 44 3.95 -4.62 -9.06
C PHE A 44 2.43 -4.74 -8.96
N LEU A 45 1.67 -4.00 -9.77
CA LEU A 45 0.21 -4.10 -9.78
C LEU A 45 -0.28 -5.40 -10.44
N CYS A 46 -1.08 -6.21 -9.75
CA CYS A 46 -1.61 -7.45 -10.33
C CYS A 46 -2.52 -7.24 -11.56
N SER A 47 -3.17 -6.09 -11.66
CA SER A 47 -3.93 -5.64 -12.83
C SER A 47 -3.10 -5.56 -14.12
N CYS A 48 -1.79 -5.36 -14.02
CA CYS A 48 -0.87 -5.35 -15.16
C CYS A 48 -0.30 -6.74 -15.52
N CYS A 49 -0.61 -7.76 -14.70
CA CYS A 49 0.02 -9.08 -14.72
C CYS A 49 -0.96 -10.20 -15.11
N GLY A 50 -2.14 -9.85 -15.66
CA GLY A 50 -3.21 -10.82 -15.98
C GLY A 50 -4.11 -11.17 -14.79
N GLY A 51 -3.99 -10.44 -13.68
CA GLY A 51 -4.96 -10.43 -12.59
C GLY A 51 -5.87 -9.20 -12.68
N GLY A 52 -6.42 -8.80 -11.54
CA GLY A 52 -7.18 -7.56 -11.39
C GLY A 52 -6.76 -6.81 -10.12
N ALA A 53 -7.44 -5.70 -9.82
CA ALA A 53 -7.19 -4.98 -8.57
C ALA A 53 -7.37 -5.88 -7.34
N THR A 54 -8.29 -6.83 -7.35
CA THR A 54 -8.62 -7.71 -6.22
C THR A 54 -8.38 -9.20 -6.49
N ALA A 55 -7.86 -9.54 -7.66
CA ALA A 55 -7.73 -10.92 -8.14
C ALA A 55 -6.30 -11.23 -8.57
N CYS A 56 -5.80 -12.40 -8.18
CA CYS A 56 -4.46 -12.84 -8.54
C CYS A 56 -4.38 -13.34 -9.99
N PRO A 57 -3.25 -13.14 -10.68
CA PRO A 57 -3.00 -13.74 -11.98
C PRO A 57 -3.08 -15.28 -11.94
N PRO A 58 -3.51 -15.93 -13.03
CA PRO A 58 -3.53 -17.38 -13.13
C PRO A 58 -2.17 -18.02 -12.79
N GLY A 59 -2.19 -19.08 -11.98
CA GLY A 59 -0.99 -19.81 -11.54
C GLY A 59 -0.15 -19.10 -10.49
N THR A 60 -0.64 -18.00 -9.91
CA THR A 60 -0.15 -17.46 -8.64
C THR A 60 -1.13 -17.79 -7.52
N PHE A 61 -0.68 -17.65 -6.27
CA PHE A 61 -1.46 -17.97 -5.09
C PHE A 61 -1.70 -16.70 -4.26
N PRO A 62 -2.97 -16.35 -3.95
CA PRO A 62 -3.26 -15.24 -3.06
C PRO A 62 -2.75 -15.55 -1.65
N SER A 63 -2.02 -14.63 -1.04
CA SER A 63 -1.60 -14.78 0.34
C SER A 63 -2.77 -14.72 1.33
N PRO A 64 -2.86 -15.60 2.33
CA PRO A 64 -3.82 -15.45 3.41
C PRO A 64 -3.60 -14.20 4.28
N THR A 65 -2.40 -13.61 4.22
CA THR A 65 -2.00 -12.45 5.02
C THR A 65 -1.82 -11.20 4.16
N HIS A 66 -1.91 -10.04 4.78
CA HIS A 66 -1.87 -8.74 4.11
C HIS A 66 -1.54 -7.63 5.11
N TRP A 67 -0.93 -6.54 4.62
CA TRP A 67 -0.92 -5.27 5.33
C TRP A 67 -2.16 -4.45 4.95
N VAL A 68 -2.37 -3.35 5.66
CA VAL A 68 -3.49 -2.44 5.43
C VAL A 68 -3.03 -0.99 5.34
N GLY A 69 -3.66 -0.25 4.44
CA GLY A 69 -3.55 1.21 4.35
C GLY A 69 -4.92 1.88 4.48
N SER A 70 -4.92 3.16 4.82
CA SER A 70 -6.13 3.96 5.00
C SER A 70 -6.23 4.98 3.87
N CYS A 71 -6.75 4.56 2.73
CA CYS A 71 -6.75 5.38 1.52
C CYS A 71 -8.01 6.24 1.39
N ARG A 72 -7.83 7.49 0.95
CA ARG A 72 -8.94 8.41 0.67
C ARG A 72 -9.52 8.16 -0.72
N ASN A 73 -10.81 7.90 -0.81
CA ASN A 73 -11.53 7.83 -2.08
C ASN A 73 -11.87 9.25 -2.56
N PRO A 74 -11.41 9.69 -3.75
CA PRO A 74 -11.71 11.03 -4.25
C PRO A 74 -13.18 11.22 -4.67
N GLU A 75 -13.96 10.15 -4.88
CA GLU A 75 -15.38 10.26 -5.27
C GLU A 75 -16.27 10.78 -4.15
N ASP A 76 -16.04 10.32 -2.92
CA ASP A 76 -16.85 10.66 -1.75
C ASP A 76 -16.05 11.37 -0.64
N GLY A 77 -14.73 11.50 -0.82
CA GLY A 77 -13.82 12.14 0.12
C GLY A 77 -13.53 11.32 1.38
N LYS A 78 -14.05 10.10 1.52
CA LYS A 78 -13.95 9.27 2.73
C LYS A 78 -12.71 8.38 2.70
N HIS A 79 -12.24 7.98 3.89
CA HIS A 79 -11.18 6.99 4.01
C HIS A 79 -11.74 5.57 4.06
N TYR A 80 -11.02 4.65 3.43
CA TYR A 80 -11.31 3.23 3.41
C TYR A 80 -10.09 2.44 3.84
N LEU A 81 -10.32 1.38 4.62
CA LEU A 81 -9.29 0.40 4.92
C LEU A 81 -9.11 -0.51 3.70
N VAL A 82 -7.93 -0.46 3.11
CA VAL A 82 -7.56 -1.25 1.94
C VAL A 82 -6.57 -2.32 2.37
N SER A 83 -6.91 -3.59 2.09
CA SER A 83 -6.02 -4.74 2.25
C SER A 83 -5.15 -4.90 1.02
N TYR A 84 -3.85 -4.95 1.25
CA TYR A 84 -2.86 -5.22 0.21
C TYR A 84 -2.36 -6.65 0.33
N ARG A 85 -2.78 -7.48 -0.61
CA ARG A 85 -2.48 -8.91 -0.61
C ARG A 85 -1.54 -9.24 -1.74
N ASP A 86 -0.42 -9.87 -1.40
CA ASP A 86 0.51 -10.38 -2.39
C ASP A 86 -0.06 -11.62 -3.08
N CYS A 87 0.19 -11.69 -4.38
CA CYS A 87 0.07 -12.91 -5.17
C CYS A 87 1.47 -13.51 -5.30
N CYS A 88 1.59 -14.80 -4.96
CA CYS A 88 2.87 -15.46 -4.72
C CYS A 88 3.09 -16.65 -5.68
N GLY A 89 4.33 -17.09 -5.84
CA GLY A 89 4.69 -18.35 -6.49
C GLY A 89 5.28 -18.29 -7.89
N LYS A 90 5.43 -17.10 -8.51
CA LYS A 90 5.92 -16.97 -9.90
C LYS A 90 7.13 -16.07 -10.11
N GLY A 91 7.67 -15.44 -9.07
CA GLY A 91 8.71 -14.41 -9.20
C GLY A 91 8.14 -13.09 -9.72
N TYR A 92 8.94 -12.02 -9.71
CA TYR A 92 8.48 -10.66 -10.02
C TYR A 92 7.77 -10.53 -11.37
N CYS A 93 6.59 -9.91 -11.38
CA CYS A 93 5.85 -9.66 -12.62
C CYS A 93 6.57 -8.70 -13.58
N GLY A 94 7.26 -7.68 -13.06
CA GLY A 94 8.05 -6.74 -13.87
C GLY A 94 7.24 -5.67 -14.61
N ARG A 95 5.95 -5.48 -14.29
CA ARG A 95 5.07 -4.48 -14.93
C ARG A 95 4.38 -3.61 -13.90
N CYS A 96 4.24 -2.32 -14.18
CA CYS A 96 3.56 -1.35 -13.32
C CYS A 96 4.09 -1.39 -11.88
N TYR A 97 5.39 -1.16 -11.70
CA TYR A 97 5.94 -1.00 -10.36
C TYR A 97 5.44 0.30 -9.76
N CYS A 98 4.91 0.22 -8.55
CA CYS A 98 4.46 1.33 -7.75
C CYS A 98 5.08 1.21 -6.37
N ARG A 99 5.54 2.34 -5.83
CA ARG A 99 5.93 2.48 -4.44
C ARG A 99 5.24 3.72 -3.91
N GLN A 100 4.19 3.50 -3.15
CA GLN A 100 3.42 4.53 -2.48
C GLN A 100 3.49 4.28 -0.98
N THR A 101 3.71 5.35 -0.24
CA THR A 101 3.83 5.33 1.22
C THR A 101 2.81 6.31 1.74
N ASP A 102 1.63 5.81 2.14
CA ASP A 102 0.65 6.67 2.78
C ASP A 102 1.25 7.24 4.09
N ALA A 103 0.73 8.37 4.57
CA ALA A 103 1.23 9.00 5.79
C ALA A 103 1.12 8.10 7.05
N LYS A 104 0.43 6.95 6.94
CA LYS A 104 0.22 5.97 8.00
C LYS A 104 1.00 4.67 7.74
N GLU A 105 1.91 4.60 6.78
CA GLU A 105 2.87 3.49 6.68
C GLU A 105 3.77 3.53 7.91
N MET A 106 4.19 2.36 8.38
CA MET A 106 5.04 2.25 9.56
C MET A 106 6.18 1.27 9.31
N PRO A 107 7.33 1.43 10.00
CA PRO A 107 8.42 0.47 9.92
C PRO A 107 8.00 -0.93 10.40
N VAL A 108 8.85 -1.92 10.13
CA VAL A 108 8.62 -3.37 10.37
C VAL A 108 8.12 -3.73 11.77
N TYR A 109 8.39 -2.94 12.82
CA TYR A 109 7.86 -3.20 14.17
C TYR A 109 6.33 -2.97 14.29
N GLN A 110 5.69 -2.37 13.29
CA GLN A 110 4.23 -2.24 13.13
C GLN A 110 3.79 -2.98 11.87
N LEU A 111 4.05 -4.29 11.82
CA LEU A 111 3.89 -5.14 10.63
C LEU A 111 2.62 -4.87 9.82
N LEU A 112 1.44 -4.82 10.43
CA LEU A 112 0.18 -4.66 9.70
C LEU A 112 0.07 -3.36 8.88
N ARG A 113 0.96 -2.39 9.08
CA ARG A 113 1.07 -1.12 8.35
C ARG A 113 2.41 -0.97 7.62
N ASN A 114 3.20 -2.04 7.51
CA ASN A 114 4.47 -2.05 6.81
C ASN A 114 4.34 -2.68 5.42
N ASN A 115 4.73 -1.95 4.40
CA ASN A 115 4.61 -2.39 3.00
C ASN A 115 5.91 -2.93 2.39
N ASP A 116 7.05 -2.84 3.08
CA ASP A 116 8.34 -3.39 2.63
C ASP A 116 8.47 -4.91 2.86
N THR A 117 7.64 -5.48 3.73
CA THR A 117 7.61 -6.92 4.02
C THR A 117 7.01 -7.72 2.86
N ILE A 118 7.55 -8.91 2.55
CA ILE A 118 6.89 -9.84 1.63
C ILE A 118 5.71 -10.51 2.34
N TRP A 119 4.50 -10.14 1.97
CA TRP A 119 3.26 -10.61 2.58
C TRP A 119 2.76 -11.92 1.95
N CYS A 120 3.65 -12.89 1.74
CA CYS A 120 3.32 -14.23 1.25
C CYS A 120 3.14 -15.28 2.37
N PHE A 121 3.03 -14.86 3.64
CA PHE A 121 2.88 -15.79 4.75
C PHE A 121 1.59 -16.59 4.62
N GLY A 122 1.73 -17.93 4.59
CA GLY A 122 0.62 -18.87 4.42
C GLY A 122 0.29 -19.19 2.95
N ALA A 123 0.91 -18.54 1.97
CA ALA A 123 0.87 -18.99 0.58
C ALA A 123 1.76 -20.25 0.41
N PRO A 124 1.59 -21.05 -0.67
CA PRO A 124 2.40 -22.25 -0.90
C PRO A 124 3.93 -22.01 -0.95
N ASN A 125 4.37 -20.79 -1.24
CA ASN A 125 5.76 -20.36 -1.09
C ASN A 125 5.86 -18.83 -0.94
N MET A 126 7.04 -18.34 -0.55
CA MET A 126 7.31 -16.92 -0.25
C MET A 126 7.75 -16.08 -1.46
N ILE A 127 7.61 -16.58 -2.70
CA ILE A 127 8.10 -15.87 -3.88
C ILE A 127 7.07 -14.81 -4.31
N TYR A 128 7.37 -13.53 -4.11
CA TYR A 128 6.53 -12.41 -4.53
C TYR A 128 6.35 -12.32 -6.07
N HIS A 129 5.13 -12.02 -6.54
CA HIS A 129 4.85 -11.76 -7.96
C HIS A 129 4.27 -10.36 -8.21
N CYS A 130 3.17 -10.03 -7.55
CA CYS A 130 2.46 -8.75 -7.65
C CYS A 130 1.60 -8.52 -6.40
N THR A 131 1.09 -7.30 -6.21
CA THR A 131 0.20 -6.91 -5.12
C THR A 131 -1.18 -6.54 -5.66
N GLY A 132 -2.24 -7.07 -5.03
CA GLY A 132 -3.62 -6.63 -5.22
C GLY A 132 -4.10 -5.74 -4.06
N ALA A 133 -5.11 -4.92 -4.29
CA ALA A 133 -5.71 -4.02 -3.31
C ALA A 133 -7.23 -4.19 -3.24
N ALA A 134 -7.72 -4.70 -2.10
CA ALA A 134 -9.15 -4.92 -1.83
C ALA A 134 -9.66 -4.00 -0.71
N VAL A 135 -10.79 -3.34 -0.93
CA VAL A 135 -11.45 -2.55 0.11
C VAL A 135 -12.06 -3.51 1.13
N LEU A 136 -11.74 -3.33 2.41
CA LEU A 136 -12.30 -4.11 3.51
C LEU A 136 -13.53 -3.42 4.11
N ALA A 137 -13.39 -2.14 4.46
CA ALA A 137 -14.41 -1.35 5.15
C ALA A 137 -14.11 0.15 5.02
N PRO A 138 -15.06 1.05 5.34
CA PRO A 138 -14.75 2.43 5.68
C PRO A 138 -13.73 2.46 6.82
N ALA A 139 -12.76 3.37 6.76
CA ALA A 139 -11.82 3.57 7.85
C ALA A 139 -12.52 4.31 9.00
N GLN A 140 -12.16 4.00 10.25
CA GLN A 140 -12.58 4.81 11.37
C GLN A 140 -11.75 6.10 11.38
N ASP A 141 -12.40 7.23 11.13
CA ASP A 141 -11.78 8.54 11.37
C ASP A 141 -11.56 8.65 12.88
N ASN A 142 -10.29 8.75 13.32
CA ASN A 142 -10.00 9.00 14.72
C ASN A 142 -10.24 10.50 14.98
N PRO A 143 -11.27 10.91 15.75
CA PRO A 143 -11.63 12.33 15.89
C PRO A 143 -10.58 13.18 16.61
N ARG A 144 -9.46 12.58 17.03
CA ARG A 144 -8.39 13.27 17.75
C ARG A 144 -7.46 14.09 16.84
N GLU A 145 -7.40 13.80 15.56
CA GLU A 145 -6.51 14.47 14.61
C GLU A 145 -7.15 15.73 13.99
N GLU A 146 -8.48 15.86 14.10
CA GLU A 146 -9.26 17.02 13.67
C GLU A 146 -9.48 18.08 14.77
N ARG A 147 -8.83 17.93 15.94
CA ARG A 147 -8.83 19.01 16.93
C ARG A 147 -8.02 20.18 16.38
N GLU A 148 -8.73 21.20 15.92
CA GLU A 148 -8.25 22.54 15.62
C GLU A 148 -7.16 22.99 16.61
N PRO A 149 -6.18 23.79 16.17
CA PRO A 149 -5.19 24.34 17.09
C PRO A 149 -5.93 25.15 18.16
N VAL A 150 -5.76 24.76 19.42
CA VAL A 150 -6.24 25.53 20.58
C VAL A 150 -5.73 26.94 20.41
N SER A 151 -6.61 27.89 20.08
CA SER A 151 -6.27 29.30 20.04
C SER A 151 -5.79 29.67 21.44
N GLN A 152 -4.51 29.99 21.58
CA GLN A 152 -3.97 30.51 22.83
C GLN A 152 -4.77 31.75 23.20
N HIS A 153 -5.61 31.66 24.22
CA HIS A 153 -6.18 32.83 24.85
C HIS A 153 -5.03 33.65 25.41
N LYS A 154 -4.83 34.82 24.80
CA LYS A 154 -3.91 35.84 25.27
C LYS A 154 -4.47 36.39 26.57
N GLU A 155 -3.99 35.87 27.69
CA GLU A 155 -4.24 36.44 29.01
C GLU A 155 -3.66 37.86 29.00
N LYS A 156 -4.56 38.84 29.07
CA LYS A 156 -4.23 40.22 29.37
C LYS A 156 -4.36 40.35 30.88
N ASP A 157 -3.24 40.61 31.54
CA ASP A 157 -3.14 41.48 32.72
C ASP A 157 -1.76 42.13 32.73
#